data_AF-A0A847GBW4-F1
#
_entry.id   AF-A0A847GBW4-F1
#
_cell.length_a   1.000
_cell.length_b   1.000
_cell.length_c   1.000
_cell.angle_alpha   90.00
_cell.angle_beta   90.00
_cell.angle_gamma   90.00
#
_symmetry.space_group_name_H-M   'P 1'
#
loop_
_entity.id
_entity.type
_entity.pdbx_description
1 polymer ?
#
loop_
_entity_poly.entity_id
_entity_poly.type
_entity_poly.pdbx_seq_one_letter_code
_entity_poly.pdbx_strand_id
1 'polypeptide(L)'
;EPVQLELNHPPVEKKLENVRQFRFSAHATRSELADIVDRVQPKNVVYVHGDPGAIQWMESNTGLGRCSHSPVIGQTVTLEA
;
A
#
# COMPACT_ATOMS: atom_id res chain seq x y z
N GLU A 1 11.05 -5.00 23.72
CA GLU A 1 11.70 -3.98 22.89
C GLU A 1 10.86 -2.70 22.93
N PRO A 2 11.49 -1.51 22.91
CA PRO A 2 10.78 -0.24 22.83
C PRO A 2 10.06 -0.11 21.48
N VAL A 3 8.92 0.59 21.48
CA VAL A 3 8.03 0.73 20.31
C VAL A 3 7.95 2.20 19.92
N GLN A 4 8.07 2.50 18.63
CA GLN A 4 7.83 3.82 18.08
C GLN A 4 6.38 3.92 17.61
N LEU A 5 5.62 4.84 18.19
CA LEU A 5 4.18 4.98 17.92
C LEU A 5 3.88 6.06 16.88
N GLU A 6 4.77 7.04 16.74
CA GLU A 6 4.61 8.18 15.84
C GLU A 6 5.92 8.48 15.11
N LEU A 7 5.80 8.93 13.85
CA LEU A 7 6.94 9.33 13.05
C LEU A 7 7.65 10.52 13.70
N ASN A 8 8.99 10.49 13.76
CA ASN A 8 9.85 11.52 14.36
C ASN A 8 9.81 11.64 15.90
N HIS A 9 9.11 10.74 16.60
CA HIS A 9 9.17 10.66 18.06
C HIS A 9 10.10 9.53 18.52
N PRO A 10 10.81 9.68 19.65
CA PRO A 10 11.67 8.63 20.18
C PRO A 10 10.85 7.39 20.59
N PRO A 11 11.40 6.17 20.43
CA PRO A 11 10.76 4.94 20.90
C PRO A 11 10.48 4.97 22.41
N VAL A 12 9.34 4.41 22.81
CA VAL A 12 8.92 4.30 24.22
C VAL A 12 8.93 2.85 24.69
N GLU A 13 9.17 2.63 25.97
CA GLU A 13 9.14 1.28 26.55
C GLU A 13 7.72 0.70 26.54
N LYS A 14 7.56 -0.54 26.05
CA LYS A 14 6.28 -1.26 26.09
C LYS A 14 5.95 -1.67 27.53
N LYS A 15 4.95 -1.02 28.16
CA LYS A 15 4.53 -1.31 29.55
C LYS A 15 3.46 -2.38 29.68
N LEU A 16 2.66 -2.61 28.64
CA LEU A 16 1.56 -3.58 28.65
C LEU A 16 1.96 -4.87 27.93
N GLU A 17 1.54 -6.01 28.47
CA GLU A 17 1.80 -7.32 27.86
C GLU A 17 0.69 -7.75 26.88
N ASN A 18 -0.55 -7.35 27.16
CA ASN A 18 -1.76 -7.76 26.43
C ASN A 18 -2.07 -6.87 25.21
N VAL A 19 -1.05 -6.51 24.43
CA VAL A 19 -1.24 -5.72 23.20
C VAL A 19 -1.88 -6.59 22.12
N ARG A 20 -3.06 -6.19 21.64
CA ARG A 20 -3.80 -6.88 20.57
C ARG A 20 -4.05 -5.94 19.39
N GLN A 21 -3.95 -6.47 18.17
CA GLN A 21 -4.28 -5.75 16.95
C GLN A 21 -5.59 -6.31 16.38
N PHE A 22 -6.54 -5.41 16.13
CA PHE A 22 -7.79 -5.74 15.46
C PHE A 22 -7.83 -5.02 14.11
N ARG A 23 -8.36 -5.69 13.08
CA ARG A 23 -8.49 -5.12 11.74
C ARG A 23 -9.94 -4.75 11.49
N PHE A 24 -10.31 -3.54 11.88
CA PHE A 24 -11.61 -2.92 11.59
C PHE A 24 -11.49 -1.81 10.54
N SER A 25 -10.48 -1.93 9.68
CA SER A 25 -10.27 -0.98 8.59
C SER A 25 -11.46 -1.02 7.64
N ALA A 26 -11.95 0.15 7.22
CA ALA A 26 -12.92 0.26 6.14
C ALA A 26 -12.26 0.25 4.74
N HIS A 27 -10.93 0.16 4.67
CA HIS A 27 -10.21 0.00 3.40
C HIS A 27 -10.38 -1.43 2.86
N ALA A 28 -10.55 -1.53 1.54
CA ALA A 28 -10.48 -2.79 0.82
C ALA A 28 -9.14 -3.50 1.10
N THR A 29 -9.21 -4.82 1.21
CA THR A 29 -8.05 -5.69 1.28
C THR A 29 -7.27 -5.68 -0.04
N ARG A 30 -6.03 -6.16 0.00
CA ARG A 30 -5.19 -6.28 -1.21
C ARG A 30 -5.84 -7.15 -2.30
N SER A 31 -6.50 -8.24 -1.90
CA SER A 31 -7.20 -9.13 -2.82
C SER A 31 -8.41 -8.44 -3.46
N GLU A 32 -9.23 -7.73 -2.67
CA GLU A 32 -10.36 -6.98 -3.22
C GLU A 32 -9.93 -5.87 -4.19
N LEU A 33 -8.79 -5.21 -3.92
CA LEU A 33 -8.20 -4.25 -4.86
C LEU A 33 -7.70 -4.92 -6.14
N ALA A 34 -7.06 -6.08 -6.04
CA ALA A 34 -6.62 -6.85 -7.21
C ALA A 34 -7.81 -7.29 -8.08
N ASP A 35 -8.89 -7.78 -7.46
CA ASP A 35 -10.13 -8.14 -8.15
C ASP A 35 -10.73 -6.96 -8.92
N ILE A 36 -10.62 -5.73 -8.39
CA ILE A 36 -11.06 -4.53 -9.10
C ILE A 36 -10.21 -4.30 -10.36
N VAL A 37 -8.88 -4.41 -10.27
CA VAL A 37 -7.99 -4.24 -11.44
C VAL A 37 -8.27 -5.30 -12.50
N ASP A 38 -8.50 -6.54 -12.09
CA ASP A 38 -8.84 -7.62 -13.02
C ASP A 38 -10.22 -7.46 -13.64
N ARG A 39 -11.20 -6.95 -12.90
CA ARG A 39 -12.54 -6.69 -13.46
C ARG A 39 -12.56 -5.50 -14.42
N VAL A 40 -11.82 -4.44 -14.10
CA VAL A 40 -11.81 -3.20 -14.91
C VAL A 40 -10.95 -3.35 -16.17
N GLN A 41 -9.95 -4.23 -16.16
CA GLN A 41 -8.99 -4.41 -17.26
C GLN A 41 -8.38 -3.06 -17.74
N PRO A 42 -7.81 -2.25 -16.84
CA PRO A 42 -7.28 -0.95 -17.23
C PRO A 42 -6.00 -1.09 -18.04
N LYS A 43 -5.78 -0.16 -18.99
CA LYS A 43 -4.51 -0.04 -19.72
C LYS A 43 -3.37 0.41 -18.79
N ASN A 44 -3.63 1.40 -17.94
CA ASN A 44 -2.66 1.96 -17.01
C ASN A 44 -3.10 1.72 -15.55
N VAL A 45 -2.17 1.37 -14.67
CA VAL A 45 -2.39 1.26 -13.21
C VAL A 45 -1.35 2.10 -12.49
N VAL A 46 -1.81 3.00 -11.62
CA VAL A 46 -0.95 3.89 -10.82
C VAL A 46 -1.11 3.55 -9.34
N TYR A 47 -0.05 3.07 -8.70
CA TYR A 47 -0.03 2.66 -7.31
C TYR A 47 0.44 3.81 -6.42
N VAL A 48 -0.40 4.21 -5.45
CA VAL A 48 -0.13 5.32 -4.53
C VAL A 48 -0.62 4.98 -3.11
N HIS A 49 -0.26 5.82 -2.13
CA HIS A 49 -0.75 5.71 -0.73
C HIS A 49 -0.59 4.32 -0.09
N GLY A 50 0.51 3.62 -0.38
CA GLY A 50 0.88 2.37 0.28
C GLY A 50 2.29 2.45 0.86
N ASP A 51 2.58 1.64 1.88
CA ASP A 51 3.96 1.39 2.27
C ASP A 51 4.73 0.73 1.10
N PRO A 52 6.06 0.87 1.03
CA PRO A 52 6.85 0.35 -0.11
C PRO A 52 6.59 -1.13 -0.41
N GLY A 53 6.43 -1.97 0.61
CA GLY A 53 6.16 -3.39 0.45
C GLY A 53 4.74 -3.66 -0.10
N ALA A 54 3.74 -2.89 0.33
CA ALA A 54 2.39 -2.97 -0.21
C ALA A 54 2.32 -2.55 -1.68
N ILE A 55 2.99 -1.45 -2.06
CA ILE A 55 3.06 -0.99 -3.46
C ILE A 55 3.71 -2.07 -4.32
N GLN A 56 4.88 -2.57 -3.91
CA GLN A 56 5.58 -3.63 -4.63
C GLN A 56 4.73 -4.89 -4.80
N TRP A 57 3.99 -5.28 -3.76
CA TRP A 57 3.08 -6.41 -3.82
C TRP A 57 1.96 -6.16 -4.85
N MET A 58 1.29 -5.00 -4.81
CA MET A 58 0.21 -4.69 -5.74
C MET A 58 0.73 -4.71 -7.19
N GLU A 59 1.84 -4.02 -7.45
CA GLU A 59 2.45 -3.98 -8.78
C GLU A 59 2.78 -5.37 -9.33
N SER A 60 3.37 -6.24 -8.51
CA SER A 60 3.73 -7.60 -8.91
C SER A 60 2.52 -8.48 -9.24
N ASN A 61 1.38 -8.23 -8.61
CA ASN A 61 0.19 -9.08 -8.74
C ASN A 61 -0.84 -8.55 -9.73
N THR A 62 -0.89 -7.23 -9.95
CA THR A 62 -1.91 -6.61 -10.80
C THR A 62 -1.33 -5.91 -12.03
N GLY A 63 0.00 -5.78 -12.13
CA GLY A 63 0.67 -5.04 -13.20
C GLY A 63 0.93 -5.84 -14.48
N LEU A 64 0.86 -7.16 -14.46
CA LEU A 64 1.21 -7.99 -15.63
C LEU A 64 0.28 -7.67 -16.81
N GLY A 65 0.88 -7.39 -17.97
CA GLY A 65 0.15 -7.03 -19.20
C GLY A 65 -0.43 -5.61 -19.22
N ARG A 66 -0.07 -4.76 -18.26
CA ARG A 66 -0.58 -3.39 -18.11
C ARG A 66 0.58 -2.41 -17.92
N CYS A 67 0.37 -1.14 -18.25
CA CYS A 67 1.32 -0.08 -17.95
C CYS A 67 1.26 0.25 -16.46
N SER A 68 2.28 -0.16 -15.70
CA SER A 68 2.33 0.00 -14.23
C SER A 68 3.22 1.17 -13.84
N HIS A 69 2.74 1.98 -12.89
CA HIS A 69 3.44 3.15 -12.39
C HIS A 69 3.37 3.24 -10.86
N SER A 70 4.52 3.41 -10.21
CA SER A 70 4.64 3.56 -8.77
C SER A 70 5.42 4.85 -8.46
N PRO A 71 4.82 6.04 -8.68
CA PRO A 71 5.54 7.31 -8.57
C PRO A 71 5.98 7.62 -7.15
N VAL A 72 7.15 8.23 -7.01
CA VAL A 72 7.60 8.80 -5.74
C VAL A 72 6.99 10.18 -5.49
N ILE A 73 7.02 10.65 -4.24
CA ILE A 73 6.48 11.95 -3.86
C ILE A 73 7.14 13.06 -4.71
N GLY A 74 6.32 13.86 -5.39
CA GLY A 74 6.77 14.95 -6.25
C GLY A 74 7.14 14.54 -7.69
N GLN A 75 7.09 13.25 -8.03
CA GLN A 75 7.31 12.79 -9.39
C GLN A 75 6.06 12.98 -10.27
N THR A 76 6.27 13.48 -11.48
CA THR A 76 5.24 13.53 -12.53
C THR A 76 5.35 12.29 -13.42
N VAL A 77 4.21 11.68 -13.75
CA VAL A 77 4.11 10.55 -14.69
C VAL A 77 3.13 10.92 -15.79
N THR A 78 3.51 10.67 -17.04
CA THR A 78 2.63 10.79 -18.21
C THR A 78 2.04 9.42 -18.51
N LEU A 79 0.72 9.33 -18.60
CA LEU A 79 0.01 8.10 -18.95
C LEU A 79 -0.28 8.07 -20.44
N GLU A 80 -0.22 6.88 -21.05
CA GLU A 80 -0.65 6.73 -22.43
C GLU A 80 -2.17 6.80 -22.55
N ALA A 81 -2.66 7.44 -23.62
CA ALA A 81 -4.07 7.47 -24.01
C ALA A 81 -4.57 6.09 -24.48
#